data_AF-A0A2L0XBC9-F1
#
_entry.id   AF-A0A2L0XBC9-F1
#
_cell.length_a   1.000
_cell.length_b   1.000
_cell.length_c   1.000
_cell.angle_alpha   90.00
_cell.angle_beta   90.00
_cell.angle_gamma   90.00
#
_symmetry.space_group_name_H-M   'P 1'
#
loop_
_entity.id
_entity.type
_entity.pdbx_description
1 polymer ?
#
loop_
_entity_poly.entity_id
_entity_poly.type
_entity_poly.pdbx_seq_one_letter_code
_entity_poly.pdbx_strand_id
1 'polypeptide(L)'
;MKKTLLAAMSACTLLYSCVAAAQNKPSPELEYINTLSSIAHHCNFLAGLARSAYRLSTDFGNQKAQEVIACSNEGTEKGKAAFKAAMASQHPSAIRDGIKKVYSRWQTYMDSIDATAPADAAAERAFSDAANDLKLDIENP
;
A
#
# COMPACT_ATOMS: atom_id res chain seq x y z
N MET A 1 70.10 14.80 19.93
CA MET A 1 68.93 14.31 20.69
C MET A 1 68.11 13.38 19.82
N LYS A 2 67.75 12.22 20.35
CA LYS A 2 66.98 11.16 19.70
C LYS A 2 65.52 11.57 19.50
N LYS A 3 64.91 11.12 18.40
CA LYS A 3 63.55 10.55 18.20
C LYS A 3 63.25 10.61 16.68
N THR A 4 63.48 9.57 15.85
CA THR A 4 62.60 8.38 15.63
C THR A 4 61.14 8.70 15.92
N LEU A 5 60.18 8.56 15.00
CA LEU A 5 59.83 7.33 14.28
C LEU A 5 58.88 7.61 13.10
N LEU A 6 59.10 6.82 12.04
CA LEU A 6 58.16 6.10 11.14
C LEU A 6 56.92 6.82 10.60
N ALA A 7 56.82 7.07 9.29
CA ALA A 7 56.67 6.12 8.17
C ALA A 7 55.25 5.57 8.01
N ALA A 8 54.63 6.03 6.92
CA ALA A 8 53.76 5.31 5.99
C ALA A 8 53.03 4.07 6.51
N MET A 9 51.69 4.16 6.61
CA MET A 9 50.80 3.07 6.21
C MET A 9 49.51 3.64 5.59
N SER A 10 49.20 3.11 4.40
CA SER A 10 47.91 3.09 3.67
C SER A 10 47.26 4.44 3.30
N ALA A 11 47.08 4.88 2.04
CA ALA A 11 46.84 4.18 0.77
C ALA A 11 45.87 2.98 0.90
N CYS A 12 44.66 3.13 0.37
CA CYS A 12 43.52 2.21 0.39
C CYS A 12 42.49 2.46 1.50
N THR A 13 41.57 3.38 1.24
CA THR A 13 40.12 3.19 1.47
C THR A 13 39.33 4.27 0.71
N LEU A 14 39.66 4.45 -0.57
CA LEU A 14 38.59 4.70 -1.54
C LEU A 14 37.96 3.33 -1.82
N LEU A 15 36.63 3.31 -1.87
CA LEU A 15 35.74 2.17 -2.20
C LEU A 15 35.28 1.33 -1.00
N TYR A 16 33.96 1.12 -0.93
CA TYR A 16 33.18 0.28 -0.02
C TYR A 16 32.68 0.90 1.29
N SER A 17 31.76 1.87 1.19
CA SER A 17 30.72 2.06 2.23
C SER A 17 29.30 2.11 1.66
N CYS A 18 29.08 1.64 0.43
CA CYS A 18 27.75 1.56 -0.20
C CYS A 18 27.17 0.14 -0.28
N VAL A 19 27.68 -0.82 0.50
CA VAL A 19 27.15 -2.19 0.49
C VAL A 19 26.97 -2.71 1.92
N ALA A 20 26.06 -2.10 2.67
CA ALA A 20 25.49 -2.73 3.87
C ALA A 20 24.10 -2.15 4.25
N ALA A 21 23.33 -1.72 3.26
CA ALA A 21 21.88 -1.53 3.41
C ALA A 21 21.17 -1.77 2.07
N ALA A 22 21.56 -2.80 1.33
CA ALA A 22 20.65 -3.50 0.43
C ALA A 22 19.69 -4.36 1.28
N GLN A 23 19.05 -3.75 2.28
CA GLN A 23 17.91 -4.36 2.95
C GLN A 23 16.79 -4.31 1.92
N ASN A 24 16.42 -5.47 1.38
CA ASN A 24 15.28 -5.73 0.48
C ASN A 24 14.24 -4.59 0.52
N LYS A 25 14.46 -3.54 -0.27
CA LYS A 25 13.45 -2.49 -0.37
C LYS A 25 12.32 -3.15 -1.15
N PRO A 26 11.11 -3.26 -0.58
CA PRO A 26 9.99 -3.85 -1.30
C PRO A 26 9.86 -3.14 -2.64
N SER A 27 9.55 -3.89 -3.70
CA SER A 27 9.35 -3.29 -5.01
C SER A 27 8.26 -2.21 -4.90
N PRO A 28 8.35 -1.11 -5.66
CA PRO A 28 7.37 -0.03 -5.58
C PRO A 28 5.94 -0.51 -5.88
N GLU A 29 5.79 -1.59 -6.64
CA GLU A 29 4.51 -2.24 -6.92
C GLU A 29 3.96 -3.00 -5.70
N LEU A 30 4.83 -3.64 -4.90
CA LEU A 30 4.42 -4.25 -3.64
C LEU A 30 4.02 -3.19 -2.60
N GLU A 31 4.75 -2.07 -2.53
CA GLU A 31 4.38 -0.94 -1.67
C GLU A 31 3.03 -0.34 -2.10
N TYR A 32 2.79 -0.24 -3.40
CA TYR A 32 1.50 0.17 -3.97
C TYR A 32 0.35 -0.77 -3.55
N ILE A 33 0.51 -2.09 -3.68
CA ILE A 33 -0.50 -3.07 -3.25
C ILE A 33 -0.77 -2.93 -1.75
N ASN A 34 0.28 -2.85 -0.93
CA ASN A 34 0.14 -2.73 0.53
C ASN A 34 -0.59 -1.45 0.93
N THR A 35 -0.31 -0.34 0.23
CA THR A 35 -1.00 0.94 0.44
C THR A 35 -2.49 0.80 0.19
N LEU A 36 -2.87 0.23 -0.96
CA LEU A 36 -4.28 0.05 -1.32
C LEU A 36 -5.01 -0.89 -0.34
N SER A 37 -4.40 -2.02 0.01
CA SER A 37 -4.95 -2.96 0.99
C SER A 37 -5.14 -2.32 2.36
N SER A 38 -4.16 -1.55 2.83
CA SER A 38 -4.23 -0.86 4.12
C SER A 38 -5.40 0.13 4.17
N ILE A 39 -5.57 0.94 3.12
CA ILE A 39 -6.69 1.88 3.01
C ILE A 39 -8.04 1.15 3.04
N ALA A 40 -8.22 0.13 2.19
CA ALA A 40 -9.48 -0.58 2.08
C ALA A 40 -9.86 -1.30 3.38
N HIS A 41 -8.91 -2.01 3.99
CA HIS A 41 -9.16 -2.69 5.26
C HIS A 41 -9.46 -1.71 6.39
N HIS A 42 -8.80 -0.55 6.43
CA HIS A 42 -9.09 0.48 7.42
C HIS A 42 -10.53 0.99 7.30
N CYS A 43 -10.97 1.34 6.07
CA CYS A 43 -12.34 1.83 5.87
C CYS A 43 -13.39 0.73 6.11
N ASN A 44 -13.15 -0.51 5.68
CA ASN A 44 -14.07 -1.62 5.94
C ASN A 44 -14.16 -1.95 7.44
N PHE A 45 -13.06 -1.84 8.18
CA PHE A 45 -13.07 -1.98 9.63
C PHE A 45 -13.95 -0.91 10.30
N LEU A 46 -13.79 0.37 9.92
CA LEU A 46 -14.64 1.45 10.41
C LEU A 46 -16.11 1.22 10.05
N ALA A 47 -16.39 0.69 8.86
CA ALA A 47 -17.74 0.33 8.46
C ALA A 47 -18.34 -0.77 9.36
N GLY A 48 -17.53 -1.77 9.74
CA GLY A 48 -17.90 -2.78 10.73
C GLY A 48 -18.22 -2.21 12.10
N LEU A 49 -17.44 -1.23 12.55
CA LEU A 49 -17.71 -0.49 13.79
C LEU A 49 -19.01 0.32 13.70
N ALA A 50 -19.26 1.01 12.58
CA ALA A 50 -20.47 1.79 12.37
C ALA A 50 -21.72 0.91 12.39
N ARG A 51 -21.70 -0.24 11.69
CA ARG A 51 -22.79 -1.23 11.72
C ARG A 51 -23.07 -1.74 13.13
N SER A 52 -22.01 -1.99 13.91
CA SER A 52 -22.14 -2.42 15.30
C SER A 52 -22.72 -1.30 16.18
N ALA A 53 -22.33 -0.05 15.95
CA ALA A 53 -22.84 1.12 16.64
C ALA A 53 -24.34 1.36 16.35
N TYR A 54 -24.80 1.19 15.12
CA TYR A 54 -26.23 1.28 14.77
C TYR A 54 -27.11 0.31 15.55
N ARG A 55 -26.58 -0.87 15.93
CA ARG A 55 -27.31 -1.84 16.78
C ARG A 55 -27.45 -1.37 18.22
N LEU A 56 -26.58 -0.46 18.68
CA LEU A 56 -26.58 0.05 20.05
C LEU A 56 -27.37 1.36 20.16
N SER A 57 -27.19 2.27 19.22
CA SER A 57 -27.88 3.57 19.18
C SER A 57 -27.81 4.17 17.78
N THR A 58 -28.93 4.70 17.29
CA THR A 58 -29.00 5.40 16.00
C THR A 58 -28.07 6.60 15.95
N ASP A 59 -28.01 7.41 17.01
CA ASP A 59 -27.18 8.63 17.04
C ASP A 59 -25.68 8.28 17.02
N PHE A 60 -25.28 7.25 17.76
CA PHE A 60 -23.91 6.76 17.75
C PHE A 60 -23.55 6.10 16.41
N GLY A 61 -24.48 5.34 15.83
CA GLY A 61 -24.35 4.77 14.48
C GLY A 61 -24.16 5.85 13.41
N ASN A 62 -24.93 6.93 13.48
CA ASN A 62 -24.81 8.08 12.57
C ASN A 62 -23.45 8.77 12.68
N GLN A 63 -22.94 8.97 13.90
CA GLN A 63 -21.59 9.52 14.11
C GLN A 63 -20.52 8.64 13.47
N LYS A 64 -20.60 7.32 13.66
CA LYS A 64 -19.65 6.38 13.05
C LYS A 64 -19.80 6.28 11.54
N ALA A 65 -21.01 6.42 11.00
CA ALA A 65 -21.21 6.46 9.55
C ALA A 65 -20.49 7.64 8.89
N GLN A 66 -20.41 8.81 9.55
CA GLN A 66 -19.62 9.95 9.05
C GLN A 66 -18.11 9.64 9.02
N GLU A 67 -17.59 8.87 9.98
CA GLU A 67 -16.20 8.41 9.96
C GLU A 67 -15.92 7.49 8.76
N VAL A 68 -16.87 6.63 8.39
CA VAL A 68 -16.77 5.75 7.20
C VAL A 68 -16.77 6.57 5.91
N ILE A 69 -17.64 7.57 5.79
CA ILE A 69 -17.69 8.47 4.63
C ILE A 69 -16.38 9.25 4.51
N ALA A 70 -15.89 9.81 5.61
CA ALA A 70 -14.60 10.50 5.64
C ALA A 70 -13.45 9.58 5.21
N CYS A 71 -13.39 8.36 5.74
CA CYS A 71 -12.39 7.36 5.36
C CYS A 71 -12.48 7.03 3.87
N SER A 72 -13.67 6.82 3.32
CA SER A 72 -13.85 6.43 1.92
C SER A 72 -13.41 7.55 0.97
N ASN A 73 -13.73 8.81 1.29
CA ASN A 73 -13.30 9.97 0.51
C ASN A 73 -11.78 10.16 0.56
N GLU A 74 -11.20 10.19 1.77
CA GLU A 74 -9.76 10.35 1.96
C GLU A 74 -8.99 9.16 1.36
N GLY A 75 -9.50 7.96 1.57
CA GLY A 75 -8.96 6.71 1.05
C GLY A 75 -8.93 6.70 -0.47
N THR A 76 -10.02 7.13 -1.13
CA THR A 76 -10.09 7.25 -2.59
C THR A 76 -9.02 8.19 -3.14
N GLU A 77 -8.83 9.37 -2.53
CA GLU A 77 -7.80 10.31 -2.96
C GLU A 77 -6.38 9.77 -2.72
N LYS A 78 -6.13 9.14 -1.56
CA LYS A 78 -4.83 8.48 -1.28
C LYS A 78 -4.55 7.33 -2.25
N GLY A 79 -5.53 6.49 -2.54
CA GLY A 79 -5.38 5.39 -3.49
C GLY A 79 -5.10 5.88 -4.92
N LYS A 80 -5.77 6.97 -5.33
CA LYS A 80 -5.50 7.64 -6.61
C LYS A 80 -4.08 8.22 -6.68
N ALA A 81 -3.60 8.81 -5.59
CA ALA A 81 -2.22 9.29 -5.50
C ALA A 81 -1.21 8.13 -5.59
N ALA A 82 -1.45 7.02 -4.89
CA ALA A 82 -0.61 5.83 -4.95
C ALA A 82 -0.58 5.22 -6.36
N PHE A 83 -1.73 5.14 -7.04
CA PHE A 83 -1.81 4.68 -8.44
C PHE A 83 -0.99 5.57 -9.38
N LYS A 84 -1.12 6.89 -9.27
CA LYS A 84 -0.32 7.83 -10.05
C LYS A 84 1.18 7.67 -9.81
N ALA A 85 1.58 7.51 -8.54
CA ALA A 85 2.97 7.30 -8.17
C ALA A 85 3.52 5.98 -8.75
N ALA A 86 2.76 4.89 -8.65
CA ALA A 86 3.13 3.61 -9.24
C ALA A 86 3.28 3.71 -10.77
N MET A 87 2.32 4.33 -11.45
CA MET A 87 2.32 4.48 -12.91
C MET A 87 3.36 5.45 -13.48
N ALA A 88 3.99 6.28 -12.65
CA ALA A 88 5.04 7.20 -13.08
C ALA A 88 6.38 6.50 -13.41
N SER A 89 6.59 5.30 -12.86
CA SER A 89 7.77 4.47 -13.12
C SER A 89 7.65 3.69 -14.43
N GLN A 90 8.79 3.32 -15.01
CA GLN A 90 8.82 2.44 -16.17
C GLN A 90 8.65 0.98 -15.74
N HIS A 91 7.57 0.36 -16.21
CA HIS A 91 7.23 -1.05 -15.94
C HIS A 91 7.21 -1.89 -17.21
N PRO A 92 7.54 -3.20 -17.13
CA PRO A 92 7.10 -4.19 -18.11
C PRO A 92 5.59 -4.11 -18.35
N SER A 93 5.12 -4.51 -19.54
CA SER A 93 3.71 -4.38 -19.91
C SER A 93 2.79 -5.17 -18.97
N ALA A 94 3.17 -6.39 -18.58
CA ALA A 94 2.40 -7.22 -17.66
C ALA A 94 2.19 -6.54 -16.30
N ILE A 95 3.28 -6.09 -15.66
CA ILE A 95 3.24 -5.36 -14.38
C ILE A 95 2.39 -4.09 -14.49
N ARG A 96 2.55 -3.32 -15.58
CA ARG A 96 1.77 -2.10 -15.80
C ARG A 96 0.27 -2.36 -15.88
N ASP A 97 -0.12 -3.39 -16.60
CA ASP A 97 -1.53 -3.76 -16.75
C ASP A 97 -2.08 -4.39 -15.47
N GLY A 98 -1.25 -5.13 -14.72
CA GLY A 98 -1.54 -5.58 -13.36
C GLY A 98 -1.81 -4.41 -12.39
N ILE A 99 -0.98 -3.36 -12.39
CA ILE A 99 -1.20 -2.15 -11.57
C ILE A 99 -2.57 -1.51 -11.88
N LYS A 100 -2.93 -1.37 -13.17
CA LYS A 100 -4.25 -0.84 -13.56
C LYS A 100 -5.39 -1.74 -13.11
N LYS A 101 -5.24 -3.07 -13.26
CA LYS A 101 -6.24 -4.07 -12.84
C LYS A 101 -6.46 -3.99 -11.34
N VAL A 102 -5.38 -3.99 -10.55
CA VAL A 102 -5.44 -3.82 -9.09
C VAL A 102 -6.16 -2.54 -8.71
N TYR A 103 -5.82 -1.40 -9.32
CA TYR A 103 -6.49 -0.13 -9.03
C TYR A 103 -8.00 -0.20 -9.32
N SER A 104 -8.38 -0.70 -10.49
CA SER A 104 -9.80 -0.79 -10.89
C SER A 104 -10.60 -1.69 -9.95
N ARG A 105 -10.07 -2.85 -9.56
CA ARG A 105 -10.74 -3.75 -8.60
C ARG A 105 -10.79 -3.17 -7.20
N TRP A 106 -9.73 -2.49 -6.79
CA TRP A 106 -9.69 -1.77 -5.52
C TRP A 106 -10.75 -0.67 -5.46
N GLN A 107 -10.95 0.11 -6.54
CA GLN A 107 -12.01 1.12 -6.59
C GLN A 107 -13.39 0.49 -6.42
N THR A 108 -13.69 -0.61 -7.14
CA THR A 108 -14.96 -1.33 -6.95
C THR A 108 -15.14 -1.83 -5.52
N TYR A 109 -14.07 -2.31 -4.87
CA TYR A 109 -14.14 -2.71 -3.47
C TYR A 109 -14.40 -1.52 -2.56
N MET A 110 -13.66 -0.42 -2.71
CA MET A 110 -13.86 0.82 -1.94
C MET A 110 -15.28 1.37 -2.08
N ASP A 111 -15.82 1.39 -3.31
CA ASP A 111 -17.18 1.85 -3.59
C ASP A 111 -18.26 0.97 -2.91
N SER A 112 -17.93 -0.29 -2.60
CA SER A 112 -18.81 -1.20 -1.87
C SER A 112 -18.74 -1.05 -0.35
N ILE A 113 -17.77 -0.31 0.19
CA ILE A 113 -17.63 -0.11 1.63
C ILE A 113 -18.63 0.95 2.07
N ASP A 114 -19.67 0.51 2.78
CA ASP A 114 -20.68 1.41 3.32
C ASP A 114 -21.00 1.12 4.80
N ALA A 115 -21.55 2.14 5.49
CA ALA A 115 -21.80 2.07 6.93
C ALA A 115 -23.03 1.24 7.33
N THR A 116 -23.83 0.80 6.36
CA THR A 116 -25.18 0.23 6.55
C THR A 116 -25.32 -1.22 6.08
N ALA A 117 -24.48 -1.65 5.15
CA ALA A 117 -24.41 -2.98 4.60
C ALA A 117 -22.97 -3.51 4.66
N PRO A 118 -22.78 -4.84 4.69
CA PRO A 118 -21.47 -5.44 4.55
C PRO A 118 -20.87 -5.07 3.19
N ALA A 119 -19.54 -4.88 3.14
CA ALA A 119 -18.85 -4.71 1.88
C ALA A 119 -19.03 -5.94 0.98
N ASP A 120 -18.98 -5.74 -0.33
CA ASP A 120 -19.19 -6.82 -1.29
C ASP A 120 -18.00 -7.80 -1.27
N ALA A 121 -18.26 -9.01 -0.77
CA ALA A 121 -17.27 -10.07 -0.68
C ALA A 121 -16.73 -10.51 -2.06
N ALA A 122 -17.51 -10.34 -3.14
CA ALA A 122 -17.04 -10.58 -4.50
C ALA A 122 -16.06 -9.48 -4.95
N ALA A 123 -16.32 -8.22 -4.60
CA ALA A 123 -15.42 -7.10 -4.89
C ALA A 123 -14.11 -7.21 -4.11
N GLU A 124 -14.18 -7.55 -2.82
CA GLU A 124 -12.99 -7.81 -1.98
C GLU A 124 -12.12 -8.95 -2.54
N ARG A 125 -12.77 -10.06 -2.94
CA ARG A 125 -12.06 -11.19 -3.55
C ARG A 125 -11.43 -10.78 -4.88
N ALA A 126 -12.16 -10.07 -5.74
CA ALA A 126 -11.63 -9.62 -7.03
C ALA A 126 -10.42 -8.67 -6.87
N PHE A 127 -10.42 -7.82 -5.84
CA PHE A 127 -9.26 -7.01 -5.48
C PHE A 127 -8.09 -7.89 -5.01
N SER A 128 -8.35 -8.82 -4.10
CA SER A 128 -7.33 -9.73 -3.56
C SER A 128 -6.69 -10.60 -4.65
N ASP A 129 -7.50 -11.13 -5.57
CA ASP A 129 -7.03 -11.93 -6.70
C ASP A 129 -6.16 -11.09 -7.63
N ALA A 130 -6.59 -9.88 -8.00
CA ALA A 130 -5.78 -8.99 -8.83
C ALA A 130 -4.47 -8.59 -8.15
N ALA A 131 -4.48 -8.39 -6.82
CA ALA A 131 -3.27 -8.09 -6.06
C ALA A 131 -2.31 -9.27 -6.03
N ASN A 132 -2.81 -10.49 -5.93
CA ASN A 132 -2.00 -11.71 -5.98
C ASN A 132 -1.45 -11.98 -7.39
N ASP A 133 -2.25 -11.77 -8.43
CA ASP A 133 -1.79 -11.84 -9.83
C ASP A 133 -0.59 -10.89 -10.05
N LEU A 134 -0.72 -9.63 -9.61
CA LEU A 134 0.37 -8.66 -9.75
C LEU A 134 1.62 -9.07 -8.94
N LYS A 135 1.46 -9.66 -7.74
CA LYS A 135 2.60 -10.20 -6.98
C LYS A 135 3.32 -11.30 -7.76
N LEU A 136 2.57 -12.21 -8.38
CA LEU A 136 3.14 -13.29 -9.19
C LEU A 136 3.89 -12.74 -10.42
N ASP A 137 3.35 -11.71 -11.07
CA ASP A 137 4.01 -11.03 -12.19
C ASP A 137 5.29 -10.29 -11.77
N ILE A 138 5.35 -9.78 -10.53
CA ILE A 138 6.57 -9.15 -9.96
C ILE A 138 7.64 -10.19 -9.64
N GLU A 139 7.23 -11.34 -9.08
CA GLU A 139 8.12 -12.42 -8.68
C GLU A 139 8.61 -13.26 -9.87
N ASN A 140 7.84 -13.33 -10.95
CA ASN A 140 8.14 -14.08 -12.17
C ASN A 140 8.05 -13.18 -13.43
N PRO A 141 8.97 -12.22 -13.59
CA PRO A 141 8.92 -11.19 -14.63
C PRO A 141 9.10 -11.71 -16.06
#